data_AF-A0A653QMF8-F1
#
_entry.id   AF-A0A653QMF8-F1
#
_cell.length_a   1.000
_cell.length_b   1.000
_cell.length_c   1.000
_cell.angle_alpha   90.00
_cell.angle_beta   90.00
_cell.angle_gamma   90.00
#
_symmetry.space_group_name_H-M   'P 1'
#
loop_
_entity.id
_entity.type
_entity.pdbx_description
1 polymer ?
#
loop_
_entity_poly.entity_id
_entity_poly.type
_entity_poly.pdbx_seq_one_letter_code
_entity_poly.pdbx_strand_id
1 'polypeptide(L)'
;MWVLDPGNSSELLDRLRPHALSPDFEVVWCGEGWRALVSECHHELAASFPDYRFYAIKQKWGALAYQVRPRTVGASAEELAMVHAITERYAQRSRRICEWCGRPGSLLSDGPERMTLCSLCSEGLKSTKYPHQRPVP
;
A
#
# COMPACT_ATOMS: atom_id res chain seq x y z
N MET A 1 14.79 4.01 0.43
CA MET A 1 14.04 4.32 -0.81
C MET A 1 12.62 4.69 -0.38
N TRP A 2 11.82 5.46 -1.14
CA TRP A 2 10.45 5.81 -0.73
C TRP A 2 9.47 4.66 -1.02
N VAL A 3 9.66 3.56 -0.31
CA VAL A 3 8.97 2.27 -0.46
C VAL A 3 8.95 1.56 0.88
N LEU A 4 8.14 0.51 1.03
CA LEU A 4 8.36 -0.47 2.11
C LEU A 4 9.44 -1.43 1.64
N ASP A 5 10.57 -1.46 2.34
CA ASP A 5 11.74 -2.29 2.03
C ASP A 5 12.24 -3.04 3.28
N PRO A 6 13.18 -3.98 3.15
CA PRO A 6 13.68 -4.75 4.29
C PRO A 6 14.30 -3.89 5.40
N GLY A 7 14.71 -2.64 5.12
CA GLY A 7 15.29 -1.73 6.10
C GLY A 7 14.26 -1.07 7.01
N ASN A 8 13.00 -0.91 6.56
CA ASN A 8 11.95 -0.23 7.32
C ASN A 8 10.71 -1.11 7.62
N SER A 9 10.56 -2.25 6.95
CA SER A 9 9.33 -3.05 6.95
C SER A 9 9.56 -4.56 6.85
N SER A 10 10.71 -5.07 7.29
CA SER A 10 11.08 -6.50 7.19
C SER A 10 9.96 -7.45 7.63
N GLU A 11 9.40 -7.28 8.82
CA GLU A 11 8.33 -8.15 9.35
C GLU A 11 7.07 -8.17 8.46
N LEU A 12 6.69 -7.01 7.88
CA LEU A 12 5.57 -6.95 6.95
C LEU A 12 5.91 -7.65 5.63
N LEU A 13 7.12 -7.44 5.12
CA LEU A 13 7.56 -8.08 3.88
C LEU A 13 7.67 -9.60 4.03
N ASP A 14 8.13 -10.09 5.17
CA ASP A 14 8.19 -11.53 5.49
C ASP A 14 6.80 -12.16 5.46
N ARG A 15 5.78 -11.46 5.98
CA ARG A 15 4.38 -11.90 5.93
C ARG A 15 3.77 -11.84 4.52
N LEU A 16 4.16 -10.85 3.71
CA LEU A 16 3.68 -10.72 2.33
C LEU A 16 4.34 -11.72 1.37
N ARG A 17 5.61 -12.06 1.59
CA ARG A 17 6.43 -12.86 0.67
C ARG A 17 5.80 -14.18 0.24
N PRO A 18 5.16 -15.00 1.11
CA PRO A 18 4.47 -16.23 0.70
C PRO A 18 3.31 -16.01 -0.29
N HIS A 19 2.76 -14.80 -0.35
CA HIS A 19 1.64 -14.43 -1.21
C HIS A 19 2.08 -13.71 -2.50
N ALA A 20 3.35 -13.37 -2.65
CA ALA A 20 3.85 -12.73 -3.86
C ALA A 20 3.92 -13.73 -5.03
N LEU A 21 3.54 -13.29 -6.22
CA LEU A 21 3.70 -14.09 -7.45
C LEU A 21 5.10 -13.98 -8.05
N SER A 22 5.80 -12.88 -7.77
CA SER A 22 7.20 -12.73 -8.16
C SER A 22 8.10 -13.37 -7.10
N PRO A 23 9.00 -14.30 -7.46
CA PRO A 23 9.98 -14.83 -6.52
C PRO A 23 10.96 -13.76 -6.03
N ASP A 24 11.17 -12.70 -6.82
CA ASP A 24 12.07 -11.58 -6.51
C ASP A 24 11.34 -10.41 -5.81
N PHE A 25 10.24 -10.68 -5.12
CA PHE A 25 9.52 -9.66 -4.37
C PHE A 25 10.33 -9.19 -3.16
N GLU A 26 10.86 -7.96 -3.25
CA GLU A 26 11.65 -7.35 -2.18
C GLU A 26 11.01 -6.08 -1.59
N VAL A 27 10.14 -5.39 -2.34
CA VAL A 27 9.59 -4.10 -1.91
C VAL A 27 8.12 -3.92 -2.27
N VAL A 28 7.42 -3.12 -1.47
CA VAL A 28 6.10 -2.55 -1.80
C VAL A 28 6.29 -1.11 -2.22
N TRP A 29 5.84 -0.76 -3.42
CA TRP A 29 6.07 0.55 -4.04
C TRP A 29 5.09 1.62 -3.53
N CYS A 30 5.05 1.84 -2.21
CA CYS A 30 4.27 2.90 -1.59
C CYS A 30 4.98 3.48 -0.36
N GLY A 31 4.54 4.66 0.09
CA GLY A 31 5.15 5.30 1.24
C GLY A 31 4.89 4.59 2.58
N GLU A 32 5.84 4.70 3.50
CA GLU A 32 5.82 4.09 4.84
C GLU A 32 4.63 4.52 5.71
N GLY A 33 4.06 5.70 5.46
CA GLY A 33 2.84 6.15 6.13
C GLY A 33 1.62 5.26 5.88
N TRP A 34 1.66 4.40 4.87
CA TRP A 34 0.62 3.42 4.57
C TRP A 34 0.95 1.99 5.03
N ARG A 35 2.09 1.76 5.71
CA ARG A 35 2.51 0.43 6.20
C ARG A 35 1.40 -0.28 6.98
N ALA A 36 0.72 0.44 7.88
CA ALA A 36 -0.39 -0.11 8.67
C ALA A 36 -1.56 -0.57 7.78
N LEU A 37 -1.96 0.22 6.78
CA LEU A 37 -3.02 -0.15 5.83
C LEU A 37 -2.66 -1.40 5.00
N VAL A 38 -1.40 -1.50 4.57
CA VAL A 38 -0.92 -2.69 3.85
C VAL A 38 -0.97 -3.92 4.75
N SER A 39 -0.53 -3.80 6.02
CA SER A 39 -0.58 -4.87 7.01
C SER A 39 -2.01 -5.32 7.31
N GLU A 40 -2.93 -4.39 7.53
CA GLU A 40 -4.35 -4.68 7.81
C GLU A 40 -5.02 -5.35 6.60
N CYS A 41 -4.77 -4.85 5.39
CA CYS A 41 -5.28 -5.45 4.15
C CYS A 41 -4.77 -6.89 3.97
N HIS A 42 -3.48 -7.12 4.20
CA HIS A 42 -2.91 -8.47 4.19
C HIS A 42 -3.60 -9.39 5.20
N HIS A 43 -3.79 -8.94 6.44
CA HIS A 43 -4.44 -9.75 7.48
C HIS A 43 -5.85 -10.20 7.06
N GLU A 44 -6.64 -9.27 6.54
CA GLU A 44 -8.01 -9.57 6.11
C GLU A 44 -8.07 -10.47 4.86
N LEU A 45 -7.20 -10.22 3.88
CA LEU A 45 -7.07 -11.08 2.71
C LEU A 45 -6.65 -12.49 3.10
N ALA A 46 -5.64 -12.64 3.97
CA ALA A 46 -5.16 -13.95 4.43
C ALA A 46 -6.23 -14.71 5.23
N ALA A 47 -7.04 -14.00 6.02
CA ALA A 47 -8.13 -14.61 6.78
C ALA A 47 -9.26 -15.13 5.88
N SER A 48 -9.61 -14.40 4.81
CA SER A 48 -10.71 -14.76 3.91
C SER A 48 -10.28 -15.67 2.75
N PHE A 49 -9.04 -15.50 2.29
CA PHE A 49 -8.45 -16.17 1.14
C PHE A 49 -7.00 -16.57 1.48
N PRO A 50 -6.77 -17.65 2.24
CA PRO A 50 -5.41 -18.05 2.65
C PRO A 50 -4.45 -18.25 1.46
N ASP A 51 -4.97 -18.67 0.31
CA ASP A 51 -4.20 -18.89 -0.92
C ASP A 51 -4.12 -17.66 -1.83
N TYR A 52 -4.50 -16.47 -1.35
CA TYR A 52 -4.45 -15.26 -2.17
C TYR A 52 -3.04 -15.00 -2.67
N ARG A 53 -2.97 -14.40 -3.85
CA ARG A 53 -1.73 -14.05 -4.52
C ARG A 53 -1.76 -12.65 -5.06
N PHE A 54 -0.64 -11.95 -5.01
CA PHE A 54 -0.51 -10.59 -5.55
C PHE A 54 0.67 -10.45 -6.50
N TYR A 55 0.49 -9.60 -7.51
CA TYR A 55 1.56 -9.18 -8.42
C TYR A 55 2.26 -7.92 -7.91
N ALA A 56 1.49 -6.95 -7.40
CA ALA A 56 2.02 -5.71 -6.89
C ALA A 56 1.08 -5.08 -5.85
N ILE A 57 1.70 -4.42 -4.88
CA ILE A 57 1.08 -3.42 -4.01
C ILE A 57 1.87 -2.13 -4.25
N LYS A 58 1.17 -1.05 -4.58
CA LYS A 58 1.83 0.20 -4.96
C LYS A 58 0.97 1.42 -4.71
N GLN A 59 1.61 2.58 -4.75
CA GLN A 59 0.95 3.85 -4.97
C GLN A 59 0.48 3.95 -6.43
N LYS A 60 -0.74 4.44 -6.63
CA LYS A 60 -1.27 4.86 -7.92
C LYS A 60 -2.29 5.97 -7.73
N TRP A 61 -2.08 7.11 -8.37
CA TRP A 61 -3.00 8.26 -8.35
C TRP A 61 -3.35 8.79 -6.95
N GLY A 62 -2.39 8.76 -6.03
CA GLY A 62 -2.56 9.21 -4.65
C GLY A 62 -3.22 8.18 -3.73
N ALA A 63 -3.40 6.94 -4.18
CA ALA A 63 -4.01 5.89 -3.38
C ALA A 63 -3.20 4.59 -3.43
N LEU A 64 -3.45 3.68 -2.47
CA LEU A 64 -3.00 2.30 -2.57
C LEU A 64 -3.72 1.61 -3.72
N ALA A 65 -2.98 0.83 -4.48
CA ALA A 65 -3.48 -0.01 -5.54
C ALA A 65 -2.93 -1.43 -5.34
N TYR A 66 -3.84 -2.39 -5.40
CA TYR A 66 -3.56 -3.80 -5.19
C TYR A 66 -3.84 -4.56 -6.49
N GLN A 67 -2.86 -5.35 -6.94
CA GLN A 67 -3.05 -6.32 -8.04
C GLN A 67 -3.09 -7.72 -7.43
N VAL A 68 -4.27 -8.11 -6.94
CA VAL A 68 -4.48 -9.30 -6.10
C VAL A 68 -5.50 -10.23 -6.74
N ARG A 69 -5.34 -11.53 -6.53
CA ARG A 69 -6.33 -12.58 -6.84
C ARG A 69 -6.52 -13.47 -5.62
N PRO A 70 -7.72 -14.04 -5.41
CA PRO A 70 -8.01 -14.92 -4.26
C PRO A 70 -7.25 -16.25 -4.31
N ARG A 71 -6.78 -16.66 -5.49
CA ARG A 71 -5.98 -17.87 -5.76
C ARG A 71 -5.34 -17.77 -7.14
N THR A 72 -4.35 -18.61 -7.43
CA THR A 72 -3.61 -18.58 -8.72
C THR A 72 -4.49 -18.97 -9.91
N VAL A 73 -5.38 -19.96 -9.75
CA VAL A 73 -6.21 -20.52 -10.83
C VAL A 73 -7.64 -20.75 -10.34
N GLY A 74 -8.63 -20.56 -11.22
CA GLY A 74 -10.01 -21.00 -10.97
C GLY A 74 -10.82 -20.13 -10.00
N ALA A 75 -10.42 -18.87 -9.80
CA ALA A 75 -11.20 -17.93 -9.00
C ALA A 75 -12.55 -17.64 -9.67
N SER A 76 -13.63 -17.77 -8.91
CA SER A 76 -14.98 -17.37 -9.34
C SER A 76 -15.12 -15.84 -9.39
N ALA A 77 -16.14 -15.35 -10.10
CA ALA A 77 -16.46 -13.93 -10.16
C ALA A 77 -16.80 -13.35 -8.78
N GLU A 78 -17.46 -14.14 -7.92
CA GLU A 78 -17.83 -13.74 -6.55
C GLU A 78 -16.59 -13.53 -5.68
N GLU A 79 -15.62 -14.45 -5.72
CA GLU A 79 -14.37 -14.30 -4.97
C GLU A 79 -13.54 -13.10 -5.46
N LEU A 80 -13.51 -12.87 -6.78
CA LEU A 80 -12.85 -11.69 -7.34
C LEU A 80 -13.53 -10.39 -6.85
N ALA A 81 -14.86 -10.36 -6.78
CA ALA A 81 -15.60 -9.23 -6.24
C ALA A 81 -15.33 -9.01 -4.75
N MET A 82 -15.23 -10.08 -3.96
CA MET A 82 -14.89 -10.01 -2.54
C MET A 82 -13.46 -9.47 -2.31
N VAL A 83 -12.46 -10.00 -3.01
CA VAL A 83 -11.08 -9.48 -2.94
C VAL A 83 -11.03 -8.01 -3.37
N HIS A 84 -11.73 -7.66 -4.45
CA HIS A 84 -11.83 -6.28 -4.90
C HIS A 84 -12.44 -5.39 -3.80
N ALA A 85 -13.54 -5.79 -3.17
CA ALA A 85 -14.18 -5.04 -2.10
C ALA A 85 -13.25 -4.81 -0.89
N ILE A 86 -12.48 -5.84 -0.50
CA ILE A 86 -11.47 -5.72 0.57
C ILE A 86 -10.42 -4.68 0.17
N THR A 87 -9.76 -4.88 -0.98
CA THR A 87 -8.67 -4.00 -1.42
C THR A 87 -9.11 -2.55 -1.67
N GLU A 88 -10.30 -2.34 -2.22
CA GLU A 88 -10.86 -1.01 -2.47
C GLU A 88 -11.12 -0.26 -1.16
N ARG A 89 -11.55 -0.95 -0.10
CA ARG A 89 -11.73 -0.32 1.22
C ARG A 89 -10.43 0.29 1.75
N TYR A 90 -9.31 -0.42 1.61
CA TYR A 90 -7.99 0.10 2.01
C TYR A 90 -7.47 1.19 1.06
N ALA A 91 -7.73 1.07 -0.24
CA ALA A 91 -7.45 2.12 -1.21
C ALA A 91 -8.18 3.43 -0.88
N GLN A 92 -9.46 3.35 -0.47
CA GLN A 92 -10.24 4.53 -0.07
C GLN A 92 -9.73 5.14 1.24
N ARG A 93 -9.32 4.32 2.22
CA ARG A 93 -8.71 4.80 3.47
C ARG A 93 -7.40 5.53 3.21
N SER A 94 -6.57 5.02 2.29
CA SER A 94 -5.26 5.59 2.01
C SER A 94 -5.35 7.02 1.45
N ARG A 95 -6.45 7.38 0.76
CA ARG A 95 -6.70 8.73 0.23
C ARG A 95 -6.86 9.82 1.30
N ARG A 96 -6.94 9.43 2.57
CA ARG A 96 -7.09 10.33 3.72
C ARG A 96 -5.90 10.26 4.68
N ILE A 97 -4.89 9.46 4.35
CA ILE A 97 -3.72 9.20 5.18
C ILE A 97 -2.49 9.62 4.39
N CYS A 98 -1.64 10.44 5.00
CA CYS A 98 -0.38 10.86 4.43
C CYS A 98 0.49 9.64 4.15
N GLU A 99 0.82 9.38 2.88
CA GLU A 99 1.65 8.25 2.50
C GLU A 99 3.09 8.34 3.05
N TRP A 100 3.54 9.53 3.43
CA TRP A 100 4.88 9.72 3.99
C TRP A 100 4.95 9.43 5.48
N CYS A 101 3.97 9.91 6.26
CA CYS A 101 4.07 9.87 7.72
C CYS A 101 2.88 9.22 8.44
N GLY A 102 1.80 8.84 7.76
CA GLY A 102 0.64 8.20 8.38
C GLY A 102 -0.35 9.15 9.08
N ARG A 103 -0.04 10.44 9.20
CA ARG A 103 -0.99 11.47 9.69
C ARG A 103 -2.16 11.67 8.71
N PRO A 104 -3.29 12.28 9.14
CA PRO A 104 -4.34 12.70 8.22
C PRO A 104 -3.77 13.54 7.08
N GLY A 105 -4.16 13.20 5.85
CA GLY A 105 -3.68 13.83 4.63
C GLY A 105 -4.79 14.00 3.61
N SER A 106 -4.49 14.76 2.56
CA SER A 106 -5.39 15.01 1.44
C SER A 106 -4.67 14.80 0.12
N LEU A 107 -5.44 14.46 -0.92
CA LEU A 107 -4.92 14.35 -2.27
C LEU A 107 -4.36 15.70 -2.74
N LEU A 108 -3.10 15.71 -3.10
CA LEU A 108 -2.44 16.76 -3.86
C LEU A 108 -2.58 16.42 -5.34
N SER A 109 -3.38 17.21 -6.06
CA SER A 109 -3.63 17.04 -7.49
C SER A 109 -2.81 17.98 -8.37
N ASP A 110 -2.23 19.03 -7.78
CA ASP A 110 -1.68 20.17 -8.51
C ASP A 110 -0.16 20.04 -8.72
N GLY A 111 0.43 18.94 -8.26
CA GLY A 111 1.82 18.56 -8.46
C GLY A 111 2.04 17.63 -9.65
N PRO A 112 3.31 17.36 -10.02
CA PRO A 112 3.66 16.46 -11.13
C PRO A 112 3.19 15.02 -10.90
N GLU A 113 3.07 14.60 -9.64
CA GLU A 113 2.49 13.32 -9.24
C GLU A 113 1.34 13.55 -8.26
N ARG A 114 0.28 12.74 -8.41
CA ARG A 114 -0.81 12.71 -7.45
C ARG A 114 -0.36 11.97 -6.21
N MET A 115 -0.39 12.64 -5.07
CA MET A 115 0.09 12.12 -3.79
C MET A 115 -0.91 12.44 -2.69
N THR A 116 -1.05 11.59 -1.67
CA THR A 116 -1.87 11.95 -0.49
C THR A 116 -0.94 12.32 0.64
N LEU A 117 -0.83 13.61 0.97
CA LEU A 117 0.10 14.10 1.99
C LEU A 117 -0.62 14.98 3.02
N CYS A 118 -0.04 15.07 4.22
CA CYS A 118 -0.41 16.11 5.19
C CYS A 118 0.29 17.43 4.82
N SER A 119 -0.16 18.56 5.37
CA SER A 119 0.40 19.89 5.08
C SER A 119 1.92 19.97 5.28
N LEU A 120 2.44 19.38 6.37
CA LEU A 120 3.88 19.36 6.66
C LEU A 120 4.68 18.58 5.60
N CYS A 121 4.19 17.41 5.18
CA CYS A 121 4.86 16.61 4.15
C CYS A 121 4.71 17.22 2.77
N SER A 122 3.56 17.85 2.48
CA SER A 122 3.35 18.60 1.25
C SER A 122 4.29 19.80 1.12
N GLU A 123 4.58 20.49 2.22
CA GLU A 123 5.56 21.58 2.22
C GLU A 123 6.97 21.03 2.03
N GLY A 124 7.31 19.94 2.71
CA GLY A 124 8.59 19.25 2.54
C GLY A 124 8.82 18.76 1.10
N LEU A 125 7.79 18.30 0.40
CA LEU A 125 7.90 17.86 -0.99
C LEU A 125 8.42 18.97 -1.93
N LYS A 126 8.23 20.24 -1.60
CA LYS A 126 8.73 21.37 -2.39
C LYS A 126 10.26 21.50 -2.33
N SER A 127 10.88 21.00 -1.27
CA SER A 127 12.32 21.14 -1.01
C SER A 127 13.09 19.83 -1.13
N THR A 128 12.42 18.68 -1.12
CA THR A 128 13.04 17.35 -1.20
C THR A 128 12.18 16.37 -1.99
N LYS A 129 12.82 15.38 -2.61
CA LYS A 129 12.15 14.24 -3.26
C LYS A 129 11.71 13.14 -2.29
N TYR A 130 12.17 13.20 -1.03
CA TYR A 130 11.98 12.13 -0.04
C TYR A 130 11.43 12.65 1.29
N PRO A 131 10.64 11.85 2.02
CA PRO A 131 10.13 12.27 3.32
C PRO A 131 11.24 12.53 4.34
N HIS A 132 11.15 13.67 5.03
CA HIS A 132 11.95 13.95 6.24
C HIS A 132 11.29 13.45 7.53
N GLN A 133 9.96 13.26 7.48
CA GLN A 133 9.17 12.90 8.64
C GLN A 133 9.22 11.39 8.83
N ARG A 134 9.45 10.94 10.07
CA ARG A 134 9.27 9.52 10.42
C ARG A 134 7.78 9.15 10.35
N PRO A 135 7.44 7.93 9.92
CA PRO A 135 6.08 7.42 10.04
C PRO A 135 5.60 7.43 11.49
N VAL A 136 4.31 7.69 11.67
CA VAL A 136 3.63 7.50 12.95
C VAL A 136 3.61 5.99 13.25
N PRO A 137 3.97 5.57 14.48
CA PRO A 137 4.02 4.16 14.89
C PRO A 137 2.71 3.40 14.66
#